data_AF-A0A1Q6VT93-F1
#
_entry.id   AF-A0A1Q6VT93-F1
#
_cell.length_a   1.000
_cell.length_b   1.000
_cell.length_c   1.000
_cell.angle_alpha   90.00
_cell.angle_beta   90.00
_cell.angle_gamma   90.00
#
_symmetry.space_group_name_H-M   'P 1'
#
loop_
_entity.id
_entity.type
_entity.pdbx_description
1 polymer ?
#
loop_
_entity_poly.entity_id
_entity_poly.type
_entity_poly.pdbx_seq_one_letter_code
_entity_poly.pdbx_strand_id
1 'polypeptide(L)'
;MGEKNKAEPASNIQNRLRSLRLANGLTQAELAAKAGITRQAVYAIEANQYLPTTAVALRLADALDRRVEDLFSLVAIGGRSVIDWWSGPWLSWAILSVMPSRRTG
;
A
#
# COMPACT_ATOMS: atom_id res chain seq x y z
N MET A 1 20.90 -19.09 -6.79
CA MET A 1 19.48 -19.41 -6.52
C MET A 1 18.77 -18.08 -6.34
N GLY A 2 17.95 -17.68 -7.29
CA GLY A 2 17.45 -16.30 -7.41
C GLY A 2 16.67 -15.85 -6.19
N GLU A 3 17.06 -14.71 -5.62
CA GLU A 3 16.24 -13.91 -4.73
C GLU A 3 14.98 -13.52 -5.49
N LYS A 4 13.94 -14.34 -5.40
CA LYS A 4 12.62 -13.98 -5.88
C LYS A 4 12.20 -12.76 -5.06
N ASN A 5 12.12 -11.62 -5.73
CA ASN A 5 11.53 -10.37 -5.23
C ASN A 5 10.37 -10.71 -4.29
N LYS A 6 10.63 -10.58 -2.98
CA LYS A 6 9.60 -10.68 -1.96
C LYS A 6 8.82 -9.38 -2.09
N ALA A 7 7.89 -9.35 -3.04
CA ALA A 7 7.01 -8.21 -3.23
C ALA A 7 6.46 -7.85 -1.85
N GLU A 8 6.81 -6.64 -1.40
CA GLU A 8 6.17 -5.98 -0.26
C GLU A 8 4.67 -6.28 -0.37
N PRO A 9 4.04 -6.82 0.68
CA PRO A 9 2.65 -7.24 0.56
C PRO A 9 1.87 -6.01 0.10
N ALA A 10 1.16 -6.14 -1.03
CA ALA A 10 0.27 -5.11 -1.56
C ALA A 10 -0.87 -4.72 -0.58
N SER A 11 -0.83 -5.24 0.66
CA SER A 11 -1.78 -5.06 1.76
C SER A 11 -1.71 -3.70 2.44
N ASN A 12 -0.90 -2.76 1.93
CA ASN A 12 -0.71 -1.47 2.57
C ASN A 12 -1.33 -0.29 1.81
N ILE A 13 -2.11 -0.53 0.76
CA ILE A 13 -2.80 0.53 0.02
C ILE A 13 -4.27 0.57 0.44
N GLN A 14 -4.68 1.72 0.99
CA GLN A 14 -6.08 2.05 1.20
C GLN A 14 -6.67 2.58 -0.10
N ASN A 15 -7.80 2.00 -0.52
CA ASN A 15 -8.54 2.40 -1.71
C ASN A 15 -9.87 3.06 -1.33
N ARG A 16 -10.05 4.32 -1.76
CA ARG A 16 -11.23 5.15 -1.52
C ARG A 16 -12.03 5.42 -2.80
N LEU A 17 -11.74 4.71 -3.89
CA LEU A 17 -12.37 4.95 -5.19
C LEU A 17 -13.89 4.82 -5.12
N ARG A 18 -14.39 3.77 -4.45
CA ARG A 18 -15.83 3.52 -4.34
C ARG A 18 -16.57 4.62 -3.60
N SER A 19 -16.03 5.09 -2.46
CA SER A 19 -16.67 6.15 -1.67
C SER A 19 -16.67 7.47 -2.44
N LEU A 20 -15.57 7.83 -3.09
CA LEU A 20 -15.47 9.04 -3.90
C LEU A 20 -16.38 8.99 -5.14
N ARG A 21 -16.49 7.83 -5.79
CA ARG A 21 -17.43 7.64 -6.91
C ARG A 21 -18.88 7.85 -6.47
N LEU A 22 -19.28 7.24 -5.36
CA LEU A 22 -20.65 7.37 -4.82
C LEU A 22 -20.94 8.80 -4.38
N ALA A 23 -19.97 9.50 -3.78
CA ALA A 23 -20.10 10.92 -3.41
C ALA A 23 -20.31 11.85 -4.62
N ASN A 24 -19.82 11.44 -5.80
CA ASN A 24 -20.06 12.14 -7.07
C ASN A 24 -21.35 11.68 -7.78
N GLY A 25 -22.13 10.77 -7.18
CA GLY A 25 -23.36 10.26 -7.79
C GLY A 25 -23.16 9.38 -9.02
N LEU A 26 -21.93 8.89 -9.25
CA LEU A 26 -21.59 8.12 -10.45
C LEU A 26 -21.81 6.62 -10.25
N THR A 27 -22.33 5.95 -11.27
CA THR A 27 -22.28 4.49 -11.43
C THR A 27 -20.87 4.05 -11.85
N GLN A 28 -20.57 2.76 -11.71
CA GLN A 28 -19.29 2.21 -12.18
C GLN A 28 -19.11 2.38 -13.69
N ALA A 29 -20.19 2.30 -14.47
CA ALA A 29 -20.15 2.46 -15.93
C ALA A 29 -19.84 3.91 -16.32
N GLU A 30 -20.42 4.89 -15.63
CA GLU A 30 -20.15 6.30 -15.89
C GLU A 30 -18.72 6.69 -15.52
N LEU A 31 -18.22 6.23 -14.37
CA LEU A 31 -16.80 6.45 -14.01
C LEU A 31 -15.87 5.78 -15.02
N ALA A 32 -16.18 4.56 -15.45
CA ALA A 32 -15.41 3.84 -16.45
C ALA A 32 -15.35 4.62 -17.78
N ALA A 33 -16.50 5.16 -18.23
CA ALA A 33 -16.57 5.98 -19.43
C ALA A 33 -15.74 7.27 -19.30
N LYS A 34 -15.87 8.00 -18.19
CA LYS A 34 -15.09 9.21 -17.92
C LYS A 34 -13.58 8.95 -17.88
N ALA A 35 -13.16 7.89 -17.20
CA ALA A 35 -11.76 7.48 -17.10
C ALA A 35 -11.26 6.69 -18.32
N GLY A 36 -12.12 6.45 -19.32
CA GLY A 36 -11.87 5.66 -20.52
C GLY A 36 -11.24 4.28 -20.25
N ILE A 37 -11.80 3.56 -19.27
CA ILE A 37 -11.48 2.17 -18.93
C ILE A 37 -12.76 1.32 -18.98
N THR A 38 -12.65 0.01 -18.77
CA THR A 38 -13.83 -0.87 -18.76
C THR A 38 -14.56 -0.81 -17.41
N ARG A 39 -15.87 -1.11 -17.41
CA ARG A 39 -16.64 -1.26 -16.17
C ARG A 39 -16.05 -2.35 -15.27
N GLN A 40 -15.57 -3.46 -15.85
CA GLN A 40 -14.91 -4.52 -15.10
C GLN A 40 -13.64 -4.02 -14.40
N ALA A 41 -12.86 -3.15 -15.03
CA ALA A 41 -11.68 -2.55 -14.40
C ALA A 41 -12.06 -1.72 -13.17
N VAL A 42 -13.08 -0.86 -13.27
CA VAL A 42 -13.59 -0.11 -12.10
C VAL A 42 -14.04 -1.07 -10.99
N TYR A 43 -14.81 -2.11 -11.32
CA TYR A 43 -15.26 -3.11 -10.35
C TYR A 43 -14.09 -3.79 -9.64
N ALA A 44 -13.11 -4.29 -10.39
CA ALA A 44 -11.99 -5.03 -9.84
C ALA A 44 -11.04 -4.14 -9.02
N ILE A 45 -10.89 -2.86 -9.39
CA ILE A 45 -10.19 -1.86 -8.56
C ILE A 45 -10.96 -1.63 -7.26
N GLU A 46 -12.27 -1.33 -7.31
CA GLU A 46 -13.09 -1.09 -6.12
C GLU A 46 -13.14 -2.30 -5.16
N ALA A 47 -13.06 -3.51 -5.71
CA ALA A 47 -13.00 -4.76 -4.95
C ALA A 47 -11.58 -5.10 -4.46
N ASN A 48 -10.57 -4.25 -4.71
CA ASN A 48 -9.16 -4.47 -4.41
C ASN A 48 -8.61 -5.79 -4.98
N GLN A 49 -9.18 -6.26 -6.10
CA GLN A 49 -8.71 -7.48 -6.78
C GLN A 49 -7.37 -7.24 -7.50
N TYR A 50 -7.09 -5.99 -7.88
CA TYR A 50 -5.78 -5.58 -8.37
C TYR A 50 -5.54 -4.09 -8.12
N LEU A 51 -4.26 -3.69 -8.14
CA LEU A 51 -3.86 -2.29 -8.06
C LEU A 51 -3.83 -1.67 -9.45
N PRO A 52 -4.45 -0.49 -9.64
CA PRO A 52 -4.39 0.19 -10.93
C PRO A 52 -2.96 0.56 -11.28
N THR A 53 -2.64 0.54 -12.58
CA THR A 53 -1.41 1.15 -13.07
C THR A 53 -1.44 2.65 -12.82
N THR A 54 -0.28 3.30 -12.81
CA THR A 54 -0.17 4.76 -12.63
C THR A 54 -1.06 5.52 -13.63
N ALA A 55 -1.10 5.11 -14.89
CA ALA A 55 -1.94 5.72 -15.91
C ALA A 55 -3.44 5.60 -15.59
N VAL A 56 -3.89 4.43 -15.11
CA VAL A 56 -5.30 4.22 -14.71
C VAL A 56 -5.63 5.04 -13.47
N ALA A 57 -4.73 5.09 -12.49
CA ALA A 57 -4.93 5.88 -11.28
C ALA A 57 -5.06 7.39 -11.59
N LEU A 58 -4.22 7.93 -12.47
CA LEU A 58 -4.28 9.32 -12.93
C LEU A 58 -5.60 9.63 -13.65
N ARG A 59 -6.06 8.75 -14.55
CA ARG A 59 -7.32 8.94 -15.27
C ARG A 59 -8.55 8.89 -14.35
N LEU A 60 -8.51 8.04 -13.32
CA LEU A 60 -9.58 7.97 -12.31
C LEU A 60 -9.61 9.23 -11.44
N ALA A 61 -8.44 9.76 -11.08
CA ALA A 61 -8.32 10.98 -10.30
C ALA A 61 -8.85 12.19 -11.09
N ASP A 62 -8.47 12.31 -12.36
CA ASP A 62 -8.97 13.34 -13.29
C ASP A 62 -10.49 13.24 -13.48
N ALA A 63 -11.03 12.04 -13.70
CA ALA A 63 -12.47 11.80 -13.88
C ALA A 63 -13.33 12.16 -12.65
N LEU A 64 -12.73 12.21 -11.46
CA LEU A 64 -13.38 12.54 -10.19
C LEU A 64 -13.03 13.94 -9.68
N ASP A 65 -12.20 14.71 -10.41
CA ASP A 65 -11.66 15.99 -9.98
C ASP A 65 -10.97 15.91 -8.60
N ARG A 66 -10.08 14.92 -8.46
CA ARG A 66 -9.36 14.61 -7.22
C ARG A 66 -7.89 14.35 -7.47
N ARG A 67 -7.09 14.35 -6.41
CA ARG A 67 -5.71 13.90 -6.47
C ARG A 67 -5.64 12.38 -6.38
N VAL A 68 -4.60 11.77 -6.95
CA VAL A 68 -4.42 10.31 -6.88
C VAL A 68 -4.35 9.82 -5.43
N GLU A 69 -3.76 10.63 -4.55
CA GLU A 69 -3.59 10.38 -3.13
C GLU A 69 -4.92 10.40 -2.35
N ASP A 70 -5.94 11.11 -2.87
CA ASP A 70 -7.29 11.07 -2.31
C ASP A 70 -7.96 9.71 -2.57
N LEU A 71 -7.64 9.10 -3.71
CA LEU A 71 -8.17 7.80 -4.14
C LEU A 71 -7.38 6.64 -3.52
N PHE A 72 -6.06 6.73 -3.50
CA PHE A 72 -5.16 5.65 -3.10
C PHE A 72 -4.08 6.19 -2.16
N SER A 73 -4.00 5.64 -0.95
CA SER A 73 -3.02 6.08 0.06
C SER A 73 -2.36 4.88 0.73
N LEU A 74 -1.13 5.06 1.23
CA LEU A 74 -0.48 4.04 2.04
C LEU A 74 -1.01 4.11 3.47
N VAL A 75 -1.48 2.99 4.00
CA VAL A 75 -1.72 2.86 5.44
C VAL A 75 -0.34 2.85 6.11
N ALA A 76 -0.09 3.67 7.12
CA ALA A 76 1.17 3.55 7.83
C ALA A 76 1.19 2.17 8.51
N ILE A 77 2.18 1.33 8.21
CA ILE A 77 2.38 0.08 8.96
C ILE A 77 2.91 0.49 10.34
N GLY A 78 2.01 0.84 11.25
CA GLY A 78 2.35 0.93 12.67
C GLY A 78 2.65 -0.47 13.18
N GLY A 79 3.92 -0.75 13.52
CA GLY A 79 4.28 -1.92 14.34
C GLY A 79 4.82 -3.13 13.59
N ARG A 80 5.91 -2.99 12.84
CA ARG A 80 7.03 -3.90 13.08
C ARG A 80 8.22 -3.06 13.46
N SER A 81 8.30 -2.78 14.75
CA SER A 81 9.56 -2.30 15.27
C SER A 81 10.57 -3.41 15.06
N VAL A 82 11.81 -3.07 14.71
CA VAL A 82 12.89 -4.08 14.66
C VAL A 82 12.94 -4.88 15.97
N ILE A 83 12.49 -4.29 17.09
CA ILE A 83 12.39 -4.88 18.42
C ILE A 83 11.42 -6.08 18.50
N ASP A 84 10.42 -6.19 17.62
CA ASP A 84 9.48 -7.32 17.62
C ASP A 84 10.15 -8.64 17.17
N TRP A 85 11.33 -8.53 16.54
CA TRP A 85 12.22 -9.67 16.23
C TRP A 85 13.15 -10.06 17.40
N TRP A 86 13.33 -9.17 18.39
CA TRP A 86 14.33 -9.32 19.44
C TRP A 86 13.76 -9.97 20.71
N SER A 87 12.45 -9.99 20.91
CA SER A 87 11.84 -10.59 22.12
C SER A 87 11.78 -12.13 22.17
N GLY A 88 12.47 -12.83 21.25
CA GLY A 88 12.63 -14.29 21.25
C GLY A 88 14.00 -14.75 21.80
N PRO A 89 14.25 -16.07 21.96
CA PRO A 89 15.45 -16.62 22.62
C PRO A 89 16.81 -16.21 22.02
N TRP A 90 16.80 -15.55 20.87
CA TRP A 90 17.97 -15.01 20.18
C TRP A 90 18.53 -13.72 20.82
N LEU A 91 17.79 -13.04 21.72
CA LEU A 91 18.29 -11.84 22.45
C LEU A 91 19.56 -12.14 23.25
N SER A 92 19.74 -13.38 23.70
CA SER A 92 20.88 -13.79 24.51
C SER A 92 22.19 -13.87 23.72
N TRP A 93 22.14 -14.10 22.40
CA TRP A 93 23.34 -14.28 21.58
C TRP A 93 23.88 -12.97 21.00
N ALA A 94 22.99 -12.03 20.65
CA ALA A 94 23.38 -10.80 19.96
C ALA A 94 23.93 -9.71 20.91
N ILE A 95 23.53 -9.68 22.19
CA ILE A 95 24.06 -8.74 23.18
C ILE A 95 25.52 -9.05 23.54
N LEU A 96 25.99 -10.30 23.36
CA LEU A 96 27.38 -10.67 23.66
C LEU A 96 28.41 -10.22 22.60
N SER A 97 28.00 -9.80 21.39
CA SER A 97 28.95 -9.53 20.30
C SER A 97 29.21 -8.05 20.00
N VAL A 98 28.47 -7.10 20.60
CA VAL A 98 28.68 -5.66 20.39
C VAL A 98 28.61 -4.89 21.71
N MET A 99 29.69 -4.98 22.48
CA MET A 99 30.10 -3.91 23.39
C MET A 99 31.62 -3.74 23.25
N PRO A 100 32.13 -2.58 22.77
CA PRO A 100 33.55 -2.30 22.89
C PRO A 100 33.84 -2.08 24.39
N SER A 101 34.81 -2.82 24.93
CA SER A 101 35.22 -2.72 26.32
C SER A 101 35.58 -1.27 26.65
N ARG A 102 34.95 -0.70 27.68
CA ARG A 102 35.45 0.54 28.27
C ARG A 102 36.83 0.22 28.85
N ARG A 103 37.87 0.72 28.20
CA ARG A 103 39.25 0.75 28.66
C ARG A 103 39.28 1.55 29.96
N THR A 104 39.40 0.86 31.09
CA THR A 104 39.81 1.44 32.38
C THR A 104 41.29 1.82 32.27
N GLY A 105 41.59 3.09 32.49
CA GLY A 105 42.89 3.56 32.98
C GLY A 105 42.78 3.83 34.46
#